data_AF-A0A7S2V1F2-F1
#
_entry.id   AF-A0A7S2V1F2-F1
#
_cell.length_a   1.000
_cell.length_b   1.000
_cell.length_c   1.000
_cell.angle_alpha   90.00
_cell.angle_beta   90.00
_cell.angle_gamma   90.00
#
_symmetry.space_group_name_H-M   'P 1'
#
loop_
_entity.id
_entity.type
_entity.pdbx_description
1 polymer ?
#
loop_
_entity_poly.entity_id
_entity_poly.type
_entity_poly.pdbx_seq_one_letter_code
_entity_poly.pdbx_strand_id
1 'polypeptide(L)'
;MAHCAPRQLSQCLPQIVPRLTQAFADTHPKVRDAGKTSLQDIAKVIRNPEIAELSPVLLQALSDPANKTKLALEALLRTEFLHSVDAPSLALLVPCLRRGLRDRSADIKTKAALITGQMCAMVSDSKDLVPYLDNVVPGLKEVTIDPIPDV
;
A
#
# COMPACT_ATOMS: atom_id res chain seq x y z
N MET A 1 -5.60 23.29 -1.36
CA MET A 1 -5.28 23.24 0.09
C MET A 1 -4.26 22.15 0.47
N ALA A 2 -4.15 21.03 -0.26
CA ALA A 2 -3.11 20.01 0.00
C ALA A 2 -1.65 20.53 -0.13
N HIS A 3 -1.44 21.65 -0.82
CA HIS A 3 -0.13 22.20 -1.13
C HIS A 3 0.54 23.00 0.00
N CYS A 4 -0.20 23.35 1.06
CA CYS A 4 0.27 24.29 2.08
C CYS A 4 0.92 23.61 3.30
N ALA A 5 0.71 22.31 3.50
CA ALA A 5 1.14 21.59 4.71
C ALA A 5 1.46 20.11 4.41
N PRO A 6 2.44 19.81 3.54
CA PRO A 6 2.71 18.44 3.09
C PRO A 6 3.09 17.50 4.23
N ARG A 7 3.79 17.98 5.27
CA ARG A 7 4.17 17.17 6.44
C ARG A 7 2.97 16.80 7.31
N GLN A 8 2.07 17.75 7.59
CA GLN A 8 0.86 17.49 8.36
C GLN A 8 -0.10 16.58 7.59
N LEU A 9 -0.16 16.73 6.26
CA LEU A 9 -0.94 15.84 5.41
C LEU A 9 -0.38 14.41 5.47
N SER A 10 0.94 14.23 5.34
CA SER A 10 1.62 12.93 5.46
C SER A 10 1.28 12.19 6.77
N GLN A 11 1.19 12.90 7.90
CA GLN A 11 0.83 12.31 9.20
C GLN A 11 -0.61 11.77 9.24
N CYS A 12 -1.51 12.34 8.44
CA CYS A 12 -2.91 11.94 8.39
C CYS A 12 -3.20 10.88 7.31
N LEU A 13 -2.27 10.63 6.37
CA LEU A 13 -2.45 9.66 5.29
C LEU A 13 -2.82 8.24 5.74
N PRO A 14 -2.24 7.68 6.84
CA PRO A 14 -2.65 6.37 7.35
C PRO A 14 -4.13 6.30 7.71
N GLN A 15 -4.75 7.43 8.08
CA GLN A 15 -6.16 7.52 8.45
C GLN A 15 -7.06 7.87 7.26
N ILE A 16 -6.57 8.72 6.35
CA ILE A 16 -7.32 9.23 5.20
C ILE A 16 -7.43 8.17 4.11
N VAL A 17 -6.32 7.51 3.75
CA VAL A 17 -6.30 6.57 2.62
C VAL A 17 -7.30 5.43 2.78
N PRO A 18 -7.43 4.75 3.94
CA PRO A 18 -8.44 3.71 4.11
C PRO A 18 -9.88 4.19 3.85
N ARG A 19 -10.21 5.42 4.27
CA ARG A 19 -11.55 6.01 4.06
C ARG A 19 -11.77 6.35 2.59
N LEU A 20 -10.75 6.85 1.90
CA LEU A 20 -10.82 7.13 0.47
C LEU A 20 -10.89 5.84 -0.36
N THR A 21 -10.22 4.78 0.06
CA THR A 21 -10.35 3.44 -0.56
C THR A 21 -11.77 2.90 -0.42
N GLN A 22 -12.41 3.09 0.74
CA GLN A 22 -13.84 2.72 0.91
C GLN A 22 -14.74 3.52 -0.03
N ALA A 23 -14.55 4.85 -0.11
CA ALA A 23 -15.29 5.69 -1.04
C ALA A 23 -15.05 5.29 -2.51
N PHE A 24 -13.83 4.86 -2.83
CA PHE A 24 -13.48 4.38 -4.18
C PHE A 24 -14.09 3.02 -4.51
N ALA A 25 -14.41 2.19 -3.52
CA ALA A 25 -15.13 0.93 -3.68
C ALA A 25 -16.67 1.10 -3.62
N ASP A 26 -17.19 2.33 -3.52
CA ASP A 26 -18.61 2.59 -3.38
C ASP A 26 -19.40 2.19 -4.65
N THR A 27 -20.59 1.65 -4.44
CA THR A 27 -21.51 1.25 -5.52
C THR A 27 -22.01 2.43 -6.34
N HIS A 28 -22.10 3.62 -5.74
CA HIS A 28 -22.60 4.81 -6.41
C HIS A 28 -21.48 5.46 -7.25
N PRO A 29 -21.65 5.59 -8.58
CA PRO A 29 -20.59 6.07 -9.48
C PRO A 29 -19.96 7.41 -9.05
N LYS A 30 -20.77 8.39 -8.63
CA LYS A 30 -20.25 9.70 -8.19
C LYS A 30 -19.35 9.64 -6.95
N VAL A 31 -19.63 8.74 -6.01
CA VAL A 31 -18.82 8.60 -4.78
C VAL A 31 -17.51 7.91 -5.13
N ARG A 32 -17.59 6.85 -5.94
CA ARG A 32 -16.42 6.18 -6.52
C ARG A 32 -15.52 7.13 -7.28
N ASP A 33 -16.07 7.95 -8.17
CA ASP A 33 -15.30 8.88 -8.98
C ASP A 33 -14.61 9.95 -8.10
N ALA A 34 -15.30 10.47 -7.08
CA ALA A 34 -14.71 11.39 -6.12
C ALA A 34 -13.59 10.73 -5.28
N GLY A 35 -13.79 9.48 -4.85
CA GLY A 35 -12.77 8.70 -4.15
C GLY A 35 -11.54 8.47 -5.02
N LYS A 36 -11.74 8.13 -6.30
CA LYS A 36 -10.68 7.95 -7.29
C LYS A 36 -9.86 9.22 -7.47
N THR A 37 -10.51 10.36 -7.69
CA THR A 37 -9.83 11.65 -7.87
C THR A 37 -9.01 12.02 -6.62
N SER A 38 -9.57 11.80 -5.43
CA SER A 38 -8.88 12.08 -4.17
C SER A 38 -7.63 11.20 -3.98
N LEU A 39 -7.73 9.90 -4.30
CA LEU A 39 -6.57 9.00 -4.27
C LEU A 39 -5.52 9.35 -5.32
N GLN A 40 -5.93 9.82 -6.50
CA GLN A 40 -5.00 10.33 -7.52
C GLN A 40 -4.28 11.61 -7.05
N ASP A 41 -4.95 12.49 -6.32
CA ASP A 41 -4.31 13.67 -5.74
C ASP A 41 -3.28 13.31 -4.67
N ILE A 42 -3.50 12.22 -3.91
CA ILE A 42 -2.48 11.65 -3.02
C ILE A 42 -1.32 11.06 -3.83
N ALA A 43 -1.60 10.38 -4.94
CA ALA A 43 -0.54 9.84 -5.79
C ALA A 43 0.38 10.93 -6.36
N LYS A 44 -0.14 12.15 -6.61
CA LYS A 44 0.66 13.30 -7.08
C LYS A 44 1.67 13.84 -6.07
N VAL A 45 1.50 13.55 -4.78
CA VAL A 45 2.44 14.02 -3.73
C VAL A 45 3.50 12.99 -3.35
N ILE A 46 3.48 11.81 -4.00
CA ILE A 46 4.50 10.78 -3.85
C ILE A 46 5.83 11.29 -4.38
N ARG A 47 6.88 11.15 -3.58
CA ARG A 47 8.25 11.58 -3.95
C ARG A 47 9.11 10.44 -4.46
N ASN A 48 8.80 9.21 -4.07
CA ASN A 48 9.48 8.02 -4.56
C ASN A 48 9.09 7.76 -6.03
N PRO A 49 10.01 7.90 -7.00
CA PRO A 49 9.67 7.80 -8.42
C PRO A 49 9.20 6.39 -8.80
N GLU A 50 9.75 5.35 -8.19
CA GLU A 50 9.38 3.97 -8.45
C GLU A 50 7.92 3.69 -8.05
N ILE A 51 7.50 4.15 -6.87
CA ILE A 51 6.11 4.03 -6.41
C ILE A 51 5.18 4.96 -7.19
N ALA A 52 5.64 6.14 -7.60
CA ALA A 52 4.86 7.04 -8.44
C ALA A 52 4.49 6.38 -9.78
N GLU A 53 5.43 5.67 -10.40
CA GLU A 53 5.19 4.91 -11.64
C GLU A 53 4.21 3.75 -11.42
N LEU A 54 4.32 3.04 -10.29
CA LEU A 54 3.41 1.96 -9.92
C LEU A 54 2.04 2.43 -9.41
N SER A 55 1.87 3.72 -9.13
CA SER A 55 0.65 4.26 -8.52
C SER A 55 -0.65 3.87 -9.24
N PRO A 56 -0.75 3.83 -10.58
CA PRO A 56 -1.99 3.41 -11.25
C PRO A 56 -2.34 1.95 -10.97
N VAL A 57 -1.32 1.08 -10.88
CA VAL A 57 -1.49 -0.34 -10.59
C VAL A 57 -1.88 -0.56 -9.13
N LEU A 58 -1.24 0.17 -8.21
CA LEU A 58 -1.57 0.15 -6.79
C LEU A 58 -3.00 0.63 -6.54
N LEU A 59 -3.41 1.74 -7.17
CA LEU A 59 -4.78 2.25 -7.06
C LEU A 59 -5.81 1.23 -7.58
N GLN A 60 -5.53 0.51 -8.67
CA GLN A 60 -6.41 -0.58 -9.13
C GLN A 60 -6.49 -1.72 -8.12
N ALA A 61 -5.39 -2.08 -7.46
CA ALA A 61 -5.38 -3.08 -6.39
C ALA A 61 -6.16 -2.65 -5.14
N LEU A 62 -6.25 -1.34 -4.87
CA LEU A 62 -7.12 -0.81 -3.81
C LEU A 62 -8.61 -0.86 -4.20
N SER A 63 -8.93 -0.69 -5.48
CA SER A 63 -10.30 -0.75 -6.03
C SER A 63 -10.86 -2.17 -6.06
N ASP A 64 -10.04 -3.11 -6.53
CA ASP A 64 -10.39 -4.51 -6.70
C ASP A 64 -9.31 -5.41 -6.05
N PRO A 65 -9.30 -5.50 -4.70
CA PRO A 65 -8.30 -6.27 -3.98
C PRO A 65 -8.45 -7.79 -4.16
N ALA A 66 -9.53 -8.26 -4.78
CA ALA A 66 -9.72 -9.67 -5.08
C ALA A 66 -8.90 -10.09 -6.30
N ASN A 67 -8.93 -9.29 -7.37
CA ASN A 67 -8.33 -9.69 -8.65
C ASN A 67 -7.03 -8.96 -8.98
N LYS A 68 -6.78 -7.79 -8.39
CA LYS A 68 -5.66 -6.91 -8.81
C LYS A 68 -4.48 -6.90 -7.84
N THR A 69 -4.63 -7.40 -6.61
CA THR A 69 -3.53 -7.44 -5.63
C THR A 69 -2.34 -8.26 -6.12
N LYS A 70 -2.56 -9.43 -6.72
CA LYS A 70 -1.46 -10.25 -7.26
C LYS A 70 -0.62 -9.50 -8.29
N LEU A 71 -1.28 -8.83 -9.24
CA LEU A 71 -0.60 -8.06 -10.28
C LEU A 71 0.22 -6.91 -9.67
N ALA A 72 -0.34 -6.22 -8.68
CA ALA A 72 0.39 -5.15 -7.98
C ALA A 72 1.63 -5.66 -7.24
N LEU A 73 1.55 -6.79 -6.54
CA LEU A 73 2.69 -7.40 -5.87
C LEU A 73 3.76 -7.87 -6.88
N GLU A 74 3.34 -8.44 -8.00
CA GLU A 74 4.27 -8.84 -9.08
C GLU A 74 4.96 -7.64 -9.73
N ALA A 75 4.26 -6.52 -9.88
CA ALA A 75 4.87 -5.28 -10.35
C ALA A 75 5.89 -4.75 -9.33
N LEU A 76 5.54 -4.73 -8.04
CA LEU A 76 6.44 -4.31 -6.96
C LEU A 76 7.71 -5.16 -6.88
N LEU A 77 7.62 -6.48 -7.06
CA LEU A 77 8.80 -7.37 -7.03
C LEU A 77 9.73 -7.20 -8.23
N ARG A 78 9.21 -6.72 -9.37
CA ARG A 78 10.01 -6.45 -10.58
C ARG A 78 10.71 -5.10 -10.53
N THR A 79 10.33 -4.24 -9.58
CA THR A 79 10.87 -2.90 -9.45
C THR A 79 12.10 -2.92 -8.56
N GLU A 80 13.20 -2.38 -9.07
CA GLU A 80 14.38 -2.10 -8.28
C GLU A 80 14.17 -0.78 -7.52
N PHE A 81 14.10 -0.86 -6.20
CA PHE A 81 13.93 0.31 -5.36
C PHE A 81 15.30 0.96 -5.07
N LEU A 82 15.52 2.14 -5.65
CA LEU A 82 16.75 2.91 -5.46
C LEU A 82 16.52 4.08 -4.48
N HIS A 83 15.31 4.60 -4.45
CA HIS A 83 14.94 5.72 -3.59
C HIS A 83 14.24 5.26 -2.31
N SER A 84 14.41 6.04 -1.25
CA SER A 84 13.74 5.78 0.02
C SER A 84 12.22 5.94 -0.09
N VAL A 85 11.48 5.14 0.67
CA VAL A 85 10.01 5.11 0.70
C VAL A 85 9.49 6.18 1.65
N ASP A 86 8.71 7.12 1.12
CA ASP A 86 8.07 8.22 1.85
C ASP A 86 6.68 7.87 2.38
N ALA A 87 6.17 8.63 3.36
CA ALA A 87 4.86 8.41 3.98
C ALA A 87 3.67 8.25 2.99
N PRO A 88 3.55 9.03 1.88
CA PRO A 88 2.53 8.81 0.86
C PRO A 88 2.65 7.45 0.15
N SER A 89 3.88 7.02 -0.13
CA SER A 89 4.14 5.69 -0.71
C SER A 89 3.70 4.58 0.24
N LEU A 90 4.04 4.70 1.54
CA LEU A 90 3.58 3.76 2.56
C LEU A 90 2.06 3.67 2.64
N ALA A 91 1.38 4.81 2.51
CA ALA A 91 -0.08 4.87 2.59
C ALA A 91 -0.77 4.08 1.45
N LEU A 92 -0.15 4.00 0.26
CA LEU A 92 -0.64 3.16 -0.85
C LEU A 92 -0.17 1.71 -0.77
N LEU A 93 1.07 1.47 -0.31
CA LEU A 93 1.67 0.14 -0.24
C LEU A 93 1.04 -0.73 0.84
N VAL A 94 0.92 -0.20 2.06
CA VAL A 94 0.53 -1.01 3.23
C VAL A 94 -0.83 -1.68 3.07
N PRO A 95 -1.89 -1.05 2.54
CA PRO A 95 -3.17 -1.74 2.33
C PRO A 95 -3.07 -2.90 1.33
N CYS A 96 -2.28 -2.75 0.26
CA CYS A 96 -2.02 -3.82 -0.71
C CYS A 96 -1.24 -4.98 -0.08
N LEU A 97 -0.19 -4.68 0.68
CA LEU A 97 0.61 -5.68 1.40
C LEU A 97 -0.23 -6.42 2.44
N ARG A 98 -1.01 -5.69 3.25
CA ARG A 98 -1.93 -6.28 4.24
C ARG A 98 -2.92 -7.23 3.58
N ARG A 99 -3.47 -6.87 2.41
CA ARG A 99 -4.38 -7.73 1.66
C ARG A 99 -3.66 -9.00 1.18
N GLY A 100 -2.41 -8.88 0.72
CA GLY A 100 -1.59 -10.00 0.27
C GLY A 100 -1.15 -10.95 1.39
N LEU A 101 -0.75 -10.43 2.55
CA LEU A 101 -0.38 -11.23 3.74
C LEU A 101 -1.55 -12.07 4.27
N ARG A 102 -2.79 -11.65 4.00
CA ARG A 102 -4.02 -12.37 4.38
C ARG A 102 -4.65 -13.16 3.24
N ASP A 103 -3.95 -13.31 2.11
CA ASP A 103 -4.48 -14.05 0.98
C ASP A 103 -4.50 -15.56 1.27
N ARG A 104 -5.34 -16.30 0.54
CA ARG A 104 -5.40 -17.76 0.64
C ARG A 104 -4.27 -18.42 -0.12
N SER A 105 -3.74 -17.75 -1.15
CA SER A 105 -2.64 -18.25 -1.96
C SER A 105 -1.30 -18.10 -1.22
N ALA A 106 -0.57 -19.20 -1.06
CA ALA A 106 0.80 -19.23 -0.56
C ALA A 106 1.72 -18.29 -1.35
N ASP A 107 1.69 -18.38 -2.68
CA ASP A 107 2.47 -17.51 -3.59
C ASP A 107 2.24 -16.03 -3.30
N ILE A 108 0.99 -15.60 -3.07
CA ILE A 108 0.67 -14.20 -2.78
C ILE A 108 1.18 -13.79 -1.40
N LYS A 109 1.06 -14.68 -0.40
CA LYS A 109 1.56 -14.45 0.97
C LYS A 109 3.08 -14.29 0.99
N THR A 110 3.82 -15.21 0.36
CA THR A 110 5.29 -15.15 0.27
C THR A 110 5.74 -13.86 -0.42
N LYS A 111 5.12 -13.51 -1.57
CA LYS A 111 5.43 -12.27 -2.29
C LYS A 111 5.18 -11.02 -1.41
N ALA A 112 4.04 -10.97 -0.73
CA ALA A 112 3.71 -9.85 0.16
C ALA A 112 4.67 -9.74 1.35
N ALA A 113 5.09 -10.85 1.95
CA ALA A 113 6.05 -10.88 3.04
C ALA A 113 7.44 -10.39 2.60
N LEU A 114 7.92 -10.85 1.44
CA LEU A 114 9.19 -10.40 0.85
C LEU A 114 9.20 -8.89 0.59
N ILE A 115 8.17 -8.36 -0.08
CA ILE A 115 8.06 -6.92 -0.35
C ILE A 115 7.97 -6.14 0.97
N THR A 116 7.24 -6.65 1.97
CA THR A 116 7.13 -5.99 3.28
C THR A 116 8.51 -5.88 3.95
N GLY A 117 9.32 -6.94 3.90
CA GLY A 117 10.69 -6.94 4.41
C GLY A 117 11.59 -5.92 3.69
N GLN A 118 11.56 -5.92 2.36
CA GLN A 118 12.31 -4.95 1.54
C GLN A 118 11.88 -3.52 1.84
N MET A 119 10.58 -3.26 1.85
CA MET A 119 10.01 -1.94 2.13
C MET A 119 10.49 -1.41 3.48
N CYS A 120 10.42 -2.21 4.56
CA CYS A 120 10.85 -1.80 5.90
C CYS A 120 12.32 -1.38 5.94
N ALA A 121 13.19 -1.97 5.12
CA ALA A 121 14.60 -1.60 5.03
C ALA A 121 14.84 -0.28 4.28
N MET A 122 13.87 0.17 3.47
CA MET A 122 13.98 1.32 2.57
C MET A 122 13.16 2.53 3.02
N VAL A 123 12.49 2.46 4.17
CA VAL A 123 11.72 3.60 4.71
C VAL A 123 12.64 4.75 5.12
N SER A 124 12.28 5.98 4.74
CA SER A 124 13.04 7.20 5.05
C SER A 124 13.10 7.52 6.56
N ASP A 125 11.98 7.41 7.27
CA ASP A 125 11.88 7.63 8.72
C ASP A 125 11.08 6.49 9.37
N SER A 126 11.68 5.78 10.33
CA SER A 126 11.03 4.66 11.02
C SER A 126 9.76 5.06 11.76
N LYS A 127 9.58 6.35 12.09
CA LYS A 127 8.35 6.89 12.69
C LYS A 127 7.15 6.79 11.75
N ASP A 128 7.38 6.83 10.43
CA ASP A 128 6.31 6.72 9.44
C ASP A 128 5.73 5.30 9.38
N LEU A 129 6.44 4.28 9.89
CA LEU A 129 5.94 2.92 10.00
C LEU A 129 5.03 2.70 11.20
N VAL A 130 5.18 3.48 12.27
CA VAL A 130 4.46 3.32 13.54
C VAL A 130 2.94 3.16 13.36
N PRO A 131 2.25 3.99 12.55
CA PRO A 131 0.80 3.86 12.33
C PRO A 131 0.37 2.54 11.66
N TYR A 132 1.31 1.83 11.03
CA TYR A 132 1.06 0.64 10.23
C TYR A 132 1.46 -0.66 10.95
N LEU A 133 2.30 -0.59 11.98
CA LEU A 133 2.83 -1.77 12.69
C LEU A 133 1.73 -2.68 13.21
N ASP A 134 0.67 -2.12 13.80
CA ASP A 134 -0.48 -2.88 14.32
C ASP A 134 -1.22 -3.69 13.25
N ASN A 135 -1.09 -3.29 11.98
CA ASN A 135 -1.72 -3.99 10.86
C ASN A 135 -0.78 -4.96 10.15
N VAL A 136 0.52 -4.64 10.11
CA VAL A 136 1.52 -5.39 9.34
C VAL A 136 2.15 -6.51 10.18
N VAL A 137 2.53 -6.23 11.43
CA VAL A 137 3.23 -7.19 12.29
C VAL A 137 2.40 -8.45 12.56
N PRO A 138 1.09 -8.39 12.85
CA PRO A 138 0.30 -9.60 13.01
C PRO A 138 0.25 -10.45 11.75
N GLY A 139 0.10 -9.83 10.57
CA GLY A 139 0.07 -10.54 9.30
C GLY A 139 1.39 -11.24 8.98
N LEU A 140 2.53 -10.60 9.28
CA LEU A 140 3.84 -11.25 9.14
C LEU A 140 4.00 -12.43 10.09
N LYS A 141 3.57 -12.29 11.35
CA LYS A 141 3.61 -13.40 12.32
C LYS A 141 2.76 -14.59 11.87
N GLU A 142 1.57 -14.35 11.34
CA GLU A 142 0.70 -15.40 10.78
C GLU A 142 1.38 -16.13 9.63
N VAL A 143 2.05 -15.40 8.73
CA VAL A 143 2.82 -16.00 7.61
C VAL A 143 3.98 -16.85 8.13
N THR A 144 4.70 -16.43 9.19
CA THR A 144 5.82 -17.23 9.73
C THR A 144 5.42 -18.56 10.41
N ILE A 145 4.14 -18.74 10.72
CA ILE A 145 3.61 -19.99 11.28
C ILE A 145 2.66 -20.69 10.30
N ASP A 146 2.74 -20.34 9.01
CA ASP A 146 1.90 -20.94 7.99
C ASP A 146 2.19 -22.45 7.88
N PRO A 147 1.14 -23.29 7.77
CA PRO A 147 1.33 -24.74 7.64
C PRO A 147 2.00 -25.16 6.31
N ILE A 148 2.12 -24.25 5.34
CA ILE A 148 2.76 -24.51 4.04
C ILE A 148 4.27 -24.25 4.17
N PRO A 149 5.15 -25.25 3.95
CA PRO A 149 6.59 -25.15 4.26
C PRO A 149 7.39 -24.05 3.54
N ASP A 150 6.89 -23.54 2.40
CA ASP A 150 7.60 -22.59 1.52
C ASP A 150 7.12 -21.13 1.70
N VAL A 151 6.26 -20.87 2.69
CA VAL A 151 5.71 -19.55 3.05
C VAL A 151 6.44 -19.01 4.28
#